data_AF-A0A172RXT1-F1
#
_entry.id   AF-A0A172RXT1-F1
#
_cell.length_a   1.000
_cell.length_b   1.000
_cell.length_c   1.000
_cell.angle_alpha   90.00
_cell.angle_beta   90.00
_cell.angle_gamma   90.00
#
_symmetry.space_group_name_H-M   'P 1'
#
loop_
_entity.id
_entity.type
_entity.pdbx_description
1 polymer ?
#
loop_
_entity_poly.entity_id
_entity_poly.type
_entity_poly.pdbx_seq_one_letter_code
_entity_poly.pdbx_strand_id
1 'polypeptide(L)'
;MSMANESLVYLIGAGPGDPGLLTCRAREVLQAADVVIYDYLASDAVMRFANRQAKRIFVGKKGFSAHVTQEEINACIIQEASAPGLVIARLKGGDPFVFGRGGEEGLALREAGIPFKVVPGVTAGVAAPAYAGIPVTHRRVATSVTLVTGHETPDKNESGINWEFLAKGGDTLCFYMGIRDLPTIVRKLIEGGRAANTPVALVRWGTTPRQETLVATLETVVERVREAQFKAPAIIVVGDVVSLRDDLSWFEDAPLFGKTVVVTRSREQASALSSRLSVLGADVVEFPTIEIAPRAMDDELTSAIADLSAGAFDWVVFTSANGVSCFFDMLCAQGCDARVFAGSKIAAIGPATAQALEARGLHADLVPPRFVAESVVASLSEACDLSSASILIPRASAARDVLPASLSEAGATVRVVPVYDTVMPHDEEAGDLVERLRSGEVSAVTFTSSSTARNFASMVRDACEPGEWPALLSGVQLASIGPITSNTMREEGMEPTCEAPTYTIPALAHLVEDVLSNEKENN
;
A
#
# COMPACT_ATOMS: atom_id res chain seq x y z
N MET A 1 31.95 2.39 24.98
CA MET A 1 31.44 3.18 23.84
C MET A 1 29.94 3.31 24.00
N SER A 2 29.41 4.51 23.85
CA SER A 2 27.97 4.77 24.01
C SER A 2 27.24 4.21 22.78
N MET A 3 26.31 3.25 22.99
CA MET A 3 25.44 2.71 21.92
C MET A 3 24.52 3.75 21.26
N ALA A 4 24.52 5.01 21.72
CA ALA A 4 23.61 6.04 21.26
C ALA A 4 23.88 6.58 19.84
N ASN A 5 24.91 6.10 19.14
CA ASN A 5 25.27 6.62 17.80
C ASN A 5 25.59 5.53 16.76
N GLU A 6 25.32 4.26 17.05
CA GLU A 6 25.51 3.16 16.09
C GLU A 6 24.23 2.93 15.27
N SER A 7 24.40 2.63 13.99
CA SER A 7 23.27 2.23 13.12
C SER A 7 22.71 0.87 13.53
N LEU A 8 21.41 0.69 13.34
CA LEU A 8 20.69 -0.53 13.70
C LEU A 8 20.02 -1.14 12.47
N VAL A 9 20.38 -2.40 12.19
CA VAL A 9 19.79 -3.16 11.07
C VAL A 9 18.60 -3.98 11.56
N TYR A 10 17.50 -3.95 10.82
CA TYR A 10 16.34 -4.80 11.02
C TYR A 10 16.19 -5.75 9.83
N LEU A 11 16.23 -7.06 10.08
CA LEU A 11 15.86 -8.09 9.11
C LEU A 11 14.35 -8.33 9.24
N ILE A 12 13.57 -7.92 8.25
CA ILE A 12 12.10 -7.81 8.36
C ILE A 12 11.43 -8.75 7.37
N GLY A 13 10.47 -9.54 7.84
CA GLY A 13 9.56 -10.30 6.97
C GLY A 13 8.42 -9.43 6.46
N ALA A 14 8.31 -9.33 5.13
CA ALA A 14 7.25 -8.58 4.45
C ALA A 14 5.91 -9.33 4.38
N GLY A 15 5.90 -10.63 4.69
CA GLY A 15 4.76 -11.49 4.38
C GLY A 15 4.76 -11.96 2.91
N PRO A 16 3.75 -12.76 2.51
CA PRO A 16 3.69 -13.41 1.19
C PRO A 16 3.24 -12.48 0.03
N GLY A 17 2.71 -11.30 0.32
CA GLY A 17 2.31 -10.32 -0.70
C GLY A 17 1.27 -9.31 -0.21
N ASP A 18 0.21 -9.79 0.46
CA ASP A 18 -0.86 -8.96 1.04
C ASP A 18 -0.29 -7.96 2.07
N PRO A 19 -0.41 -6.64 1.85
CA PRO A 19 0.04 -5.63 2.80
C PRO A 19 -0.65 -5.73 4.18
N GLY A 20 -1.85 -6.34 4.25
CA GLY A 20 -2.56 -6.62 5.50
C GLY A 20 -1.90 -7.68 6.37
N LEU A 21 -1.00 -8.49 5.80
CA LEU A 21 -0.21 -9.49 6.52
C LEU A 21 1.13 -8.95 7.04
N LEU A 22 1.44 -7.68 6.78
CA LEU A 22 2.59 -7.03 7.37
C LEU A 22 2.39 -6.91 8.89
N THR A 23 3.37 -7.35 9.68
CA THR A 23 3.27 -7.24 11.14
C THR A 23 3.31 -5.77 11.58
N CYS A 24 2.63 -5.45 12.69
CA CYS A 24 2.65 -4.10 13.24
C CYS A 24 4.08 -3.60 13.46
N ARG A 25 4.96 -4.48 13.94
CA ARG A 25 6.38 -4.16 14.15
C ARG A 25 7.13 -3.89 12.85
N ALA A 26 6.86 -4.65 11.78
CA ALA A 26 7.46 -4.41 10.47
C ALA A 26 7.06 -3.03 9.92
N ARG A 27 5.78 -2.67 10.05
CA ARG A 27 5.27 -1.35 9.65
C ARG A 27 5.94 -0.21 10.43
N GLU A 28 6.02 -0.31 11.76
CA GLU A 28 6.70 0.70 12.61
C GLU A 28 8.14 0.93 12.16
N VAL A 29 8.88 -0.15 11.89
CA VAL A 29 10.29 -0.05 11.49
C VAL A 29 10.41 0.55 10.09
N LEU A 30 9.56 0.15 9.13
CA LEU A 30 9.56 0.73 7.79
C LEU A 30 9.26 2.23 7.80
N GLN A 31 8.34 2.67 8.67
CA GLN A 31 8.00 4.09 8.84
C GLN A 31 9.13 4.91 9.47
N ALA A 32 10.00 4.28 10.26
CA ALA A 32 11.13 4.92 10.92
C ALA A 32 12.48 4.71 10.19
N ALA A 33 12.50 3.93 9.11
CA ALA A 33 13.74 3.59 8.42
C ALA A 33 14.31 4.81 7.66
N ASP A 34 15.62 4.93 7.67
CA ASP A 34 16.39 5.87 6.84
C ASP A 34 16.83 5.22 5.53
N VAL A 35 17.02 3.89 5.55
CA VAL A 35 17.36 3.08 4.37
C VAL A 35 16.49 1.84 4.33
N VAL A 36 15.89 1.55 3.17
CA VAL A 36 15.12 0.32 2.92
C VAL A 36 15.77 -0.49 1.81
N ILE A 37 16.28 -1.68 2.17
CA ILE A 37 16.91 -2.64 1.26
C ILE A 37 15.92 -3.78 1.02
N TYR A 38 15.40 -3.94 -0.19
CA TYR A 38 14.30 -4.85 -0.49
C TYR A 38 14.56 -5.75 -1.70
N ASP A 39 13.99 -6.95 -1.68
CA ASP A 39 14.09 -7.92 -2.79
C ASP A 39 12.84 -7.94 -3.67
N TYR A 40 12.84 -8.81 -4.69
CA TYR A 40 11.75 -8.93 -5.67
C TYR A 40 10.42 -9.38 -5.06
N LEU A 41 10.43 -10.10 -3.94
CA LEU A 41 9.21 -10.63 -3.33
C LEU A 41 8.61 -9.69 -2.27
N ALA A 42 9.29 -8.58 -1.96
CA ALA A 42 8.68 -7.47 -1.24
C ALA A 42 7.82 -6.67 -2.22
N SER A 43 6.49 -6.77 -2.09
CA SER A 43 5.56 -6.11 -3.00
C SER A 43 5.63 -4.58 -2.90
N ASP A 44 5.42 -3.88 -4.02
CA ASP A 44 5.31 -2.41 -4.05
C ASP A 44 4.21 -1.90 -3.10
N ALA A 45 3.17 -2.72 -2.91
CA ALA A 45 2.08 -2.46 -1.99
C ALA A 45 2.52 -2.47 -0.50
N VAL A 46 3.59 -3.16 -0.12
CA VAL A 46 4.20 -3.06 1.22
C VAL A 46 5.12 -1.83 1.31
N MET A 47 5.85 -1.52 0.23
CA MET A 47 6.75 -0.37 0.19
C MET A 47 6.05 0.98 0.40
N ARG A 48 4.72 1.05 0.23
CA ARG A 48 3.93 2.25 0.57
C ARG A 48 4.01 2.68 2.04
N PHE A 49 4.33 1.76 2.95
CA PHE A 49 4.47 2.06 4.37
C PHE A 49 5.87 2.55 4.76
N ALA A 50 6.83 2.46 3.85
CA ALA A 50 8.18 2.96 4.10
C ALA A 50 8.18 4.48 4.22
N ASN A 51 9.07 5.00 5.08
CA ASN A 51 9.39 6.42 5.13
C ASN A 51 9.70 6.94 3.71
N ARG A 52 9.06 8.04 3.32
CA ARG A 52 9.22 8.67 1.99
C ARG A 52 10.61 9.21 1.76
N GLN A 53 11.27 9.66 2.82
CA GLN A 53 12.63 10.20 2.74
C GLN A 53 13.69 9.09 2.80
N ALA A 54 13.29 7.83 3.04
CA ALA A 54 14.24 6.74 3.11
C ALA A 54 14.88 6.46 1.75
N LYS A 55 16.19 6.25 1.75
CA LYS A 55 16.91 5.72 0.59
C LYS A 55 16.42 4.31 0.30
N ARG A 56 15.94 4.05 -0.92
CA ARG A 56 15.45 2.72 -1.34
C ARG A 56 16.50 2.03 -2.20
N ILE A 57 16.84 0.79 -1.84
CA ILE A 57 17.85 -0.01 -2.54
C ILE A 57 17.21 -1.36 -2.90
N PHE A 58 17.01 -1.56 -4.21
CA PHE A 58 16.52 -2.83 -4.73
C PHE A 58 17.67 -3.82 -4.92
N VAL A 59 17.58 -4.98 -4.28
CA VAL A 59 18.58 -6.07 -4.35
C VAL A 59 18.00 -7.35 -4.97
N GLY A 60 16.80 -7.26 -5.57
CA GLY A 60 16.15 -8.37 -6.24
C GLY A 60 16.66 -8.62 -7.66
N LYS A 61 16.37 -9.81 -8.20
CA LYS A 61 16.67 -10.17 -9.59
C LYS A 61 15.61 -9.55 -10.52
N LYS A 62 15.89 -8.46 -11.23
CA LYS A 62 15.07 -8.09 -12.41
C LYS A 62 15.44 -9.01 -13.57
N GLY A 63 14.45 -9.40 -14.38
CA GLY A 63 14.58 -10.39 -15.44
C GLY A 63 15.91 -10.35 -16.20
N PHE A 64 16.58 -11.51 -16.25
CA PHE A 64 17.74 -11.82 -17.11
C PHE A 64 18.97 -10.87 -17.08
N SER A 65 19.18 -10.05 -16.05
CA SER A 65 20.44 -9.29 -15.85
C SER A 65 21.17 -9.63 -14.54
N ALA A 66 22.46 -9.26 -14.47
CA ALA A 66 23.53 -9.81 -13.62
C ALA A 66 23.13 -10.21 -12.19
N HIS A 67 23.55 -11.41 -11.79
CA HIS A 67 23.28 -11.99 -10.47
C HIS A 67 23.89 -11.13 -9.36
N VAL A 68 23.07 -10.50 -8.52
CA VAL A 68 23.53 -10.01 -7.21
C VAL A 68 23.72 -11.23 -6.30
N THR A 69 24.94 -11.50 -5.87
CA THR A 69 25.25 -12.61 -4.96
C THR A 69 24.84 -12.27 -3.53
N GLN A 70 24.79 -13.26 -2.64
CA GLN A 70 24.51 -12.97 -1.23
C GLN A 70 25.63 -12.21 -0.57
N GLU A 71 26.88 -12.45 -0.95
CA GLU A 71 28.00 -11.66 -0.41
C GLU A 71 27.84 -10.19 -0.78
N GLU A 72 27.39 -9.89 -2.01
CA GLU A 72 27.12 -8.51 -2.45
C GLU A 72 25.96 -7.87 -1.69
N ILE A 73 24.87 -8.62 -1.43
CA ILE A 73 23.77 -8.14 -0.59
C ILE A 73 24.27 -7.86 0.83
N ASN A 74 25.03 -8.78 1.43
CA ASN A 74 25.58 -8.62 2.77
C ASN A 74 26.50 -7.40 2.84
N ALA A 75 27.38 -7.22 1.86
CA ALA A 75 28.26 -6.07 1.74
C ALA A 75 27.47 -4.76 1.62
N CYS A 76 26.39 -4.75 0.83
CA CYS A 76 25.50 -3.59 0.72
C CYS A 76 24.87 -3.23 2.07
N ILE A 77 24.32 -4.20 2.81
CA ILE A 77 23.73 -3.95 4.13
C ILE A 77 24.79 -3.38 5.09
N ILE A 78 25.98 -3.96 5.12
CA ILE A 78 27.10 -3.51 5.97
C ILE A 78 27.54 -2.10 5.57
N GLN A 79 27.61 -1.79 4.28
CA GLN A 79 28.00 -0.49 3.78
C GLN A 79 27.01 0.60 4.22
N GLU A 80 25.71 0.38 4.07
CA GLU A 80 24.71 1.35 4.51
C GLU A 80 24.73 1.52 6.04
N ALA A 81 25.03 0.45 6.79
CA ALA A 81 25.17 0.47 8.25
C ALA A 81 26.46 1.11 8.77
N SER A 82 27.40 1.46 7.89
CA SER A 82 28.66 2.09 8.30
C SER A 82 28.50 3.57 8.70
N ALA A 83 27.46 4.24 8.21
CA ALA A 83 27.10 5.58 8.68
C ALA A 83 26.55 5.50 10.12
N PRO A 84 26.80 6.49 11.00
CA PRO A 84 26.27 6.46 12.37
C PRO A 84 24.79 6.84 12.43
N GLY A 85 24.05 6.23 13.36
CA GLY A 85 22.71 6.67 13.74
C GLY A 85 21.56 6.38 12.78
N LEU A 86 21.74 5.52 11.77
CA LEU A 86 20.69 5.16 10.82
C LEU A 86 19.88 3.93 11.25
N VAL A 87 18.61 3.92 10.90
CA VAL A 87 17.72 2.75 10.95
C VAL A 87 17.65 2.13 9.56
N ILE A 88 18.11 0.87 9.45
CA ILE A 88 18.17 0.17 8.16
C ILE A 88 17.18 -0.98 8.16
N ALA A 89 16.23 -0.95 7.23
CA ALA A 89 15.24 -1.99 7.04
C ALA A 89 15.64 -2.90 5.87
N ARG A 90 16.12 -4.11 6.16
CA ARG A 90 16.29 -5.19 5.18
C ARG A 90 14.98 -5.97 5.08
N LEU A 91 14.16 -5.61 4.09
CA LEU A 91 12.83 -6.19 3.86
C LEU A 91 12.91 -7.43 2.95
N LYS A 92 12.36 -8.54 3.41
CA LYS A 92 12.46 -9.86 2.75
C LYS A 92 11.07 -10.45 2.55
N GLY A 93 10.79 -11.05 1.39
CA GLY A 93 9.54 -11.77 1.17
C GLY A 93 9.30 -12.89 2.19
N GLY A 94 8.06 -13.02 2.67
CA GLY A 94 7.69 -14.02 3.67
C GLY A 94 8.29 -13.73 5.04
N ASP A 95 9.08 -14.68 5.55
CA ASP A 95 9.77 -14.59 6.84
C ASP A 95 11.31 -14.64 6.64
N PRO A 96 12.11 -13.83 7.37
CA PRO A 96 13.57 -13.78 7.18
C PRO A 96 14.27 -15.13 7.36
N PHE A 97 13.75 -16.00 8.24
CA PHE A 97 14.38 -17.24 8.66
C PHE A 97 13.75 -18.50 8.05
N VAL A 98 12.66 -18.38 7.29
CA VAL A 98 12.10 -19.50 6.51
C VAL A 98 12.56 -19.39 5.06
N PHE A 99 13.66 -20.07 4.73
CA PHE A 99 14.29 -20.09 3.40
C PHE A 99 14.65 -18.69 2.83
N GLY A 100 14.63 -17.65 3.67
CA GLY A 100 14.93 -16.27 3.28
C GLY A 100 16.41 -15.89 3.38
N ARG A 101 17.28 -16.76 3.92
CA ARG A 101 18.73 -16.48 4.15
C ARG A 101 19.02 -15.38 5.17
N GLY A 102 18.05 -14.98 5.99
CA GLY A 102 18.27 -13.99 7.05
C GLY A 102 19.32 -14.44 8.09
N GLY A 103 19.52 -15.75 8.26
CA GLY A 103 20.58 -16.28 9.12
C GLY A 103 21.98 -15.93 8.61
N GLU A 104 22.21 -16.03 7.30
CA GLU A 104 23.49 -15.65 6.67
C GLU A 104 23.74 -14.14 6.78
N GLU A 105 22.71 -13.33 6.52
CA GLU A 105 22.76 -11.86 6.67
C GLU A 105 23.06 -11.47 8.14
N GLY A 106 22.40 -12.10 9.11
CA GLY A 106 22.64 -11.86 10.54
C GLY A 106 24.03 -12.26 11.02
N LEU A 107 24.59 -13.36 10.49
CA LEU A 107 25.97 -13.77 10.79
C LEU A 107 26.98 -12.75 10.25
N ALA A 108 26.81 -12.29 9.00
CA ALA A 108 27.67 -11.28 8.39
C ALA A 108 27.64 -9.95 9.16
N LEU A 109 26.46 -9.51 9.61
CA LEU A 109 26.31 -8.30 10.44
C LEU A 109 27.03 -8.45 11.77
N ARG A 110 26.91 -9.61 12.42
CA ARG A 110 27.60 -9.90 13.68
C ARG A 110 29.11 -9.92 13.52
N GLU A 111 29.62 -10.49 12.42
CA GLU A 111 31.06 -10.49 12.11
C GLU A 111 31.59 -9.06 11.88
N ALA A 112 30.79 -8.21 11.24
CA ALA A 112 31.11 -6.79 11.03
C ALA A 112 30.91 -5.92 12.28
N GLY A 113 30.46 -6.47 13.41
CA GLY A 113 30.20 -5.72 14.64
C GLY A 113 28.98 -4.80 14.59
N ILE A 114 28.07 -5.00 13.64
CA ILE A 114 26.86 -4.19 13.46
C ILE A 114 25.70 -4.81 14.26
N PRO A 115 25.03 -4.05 15.14
CA PRO A 115 23.87 -4.56 15.85
C PRO A 115 22.69 -4.78 14.90
N PHE A 116 21.97 -5.88 15.08
CA PHE A 116 20.77 -6.17 14.30
C PHE A 116 19.64 -6.77 15.13
N LYS A 117 18.41 -6.62 14.62
CA LYS A 117 17.19 -7.23 15.16
C LYS A 117 16.44 -7.95 14.04
N VAL A 118 15.64 -8.93 14.41
CA VAL A 118 14.79 -9.69 13.48
C VAL A 118 13.33 -9.38 13.79
N VAL A 119 12.56 -9.07 12.75
CA VAL A 119 11.11 -8.91 12.80
C VAL A 119 10.50 -10.05 11.98
N PRO A 120 9.91 -11.07 12.61
CA PRO A 120 9.29 -12.18 11.91
C PRO A 120 8.17 -11.73 10.98
N GLY A 121 7.96 -12.49 9.90
CA GLY A 121 6.89 -12.27 8.94
C GLY A 121 5.98 -13.48 8.79
N VAL A 122 4.83 -13.28 8.15
CA VAL A 122 3.93 -14.39 7.82
C VAL A 122 4.55 -15.19 6.67
N THR A 123 4.82 -16.48 6.88
CA THR A 123 5.48 -17.30 5.85
C THR A 123 4.49 -17.83 4.80
N ALA A 124 4.94 -17.87 3.54
CA ALA A 124 4.11 -18.29 2.40
C ALA A 124 3.60 -19.74 2.53
N GLY A 125 4.38 -20.65 3.11
CA GLY A 125 4.00 -22.05 3.30
C GLY A 125 2.82 -22.27 4.25
N VAL A 126 2.41 -21.24 5.00
CA VAL A 126 1.18 -21.25 5.82
C VAL A 126 0.11 -20.36 5.22
N ALA A 127 0.47 -19.14 4.81
CA ALA A 127 -0.49 -18.16 4.35
C ALA A 127 -1.03 -18.41 2.94
N ALA A 128 -0.20 -18.83 1.99
CA ALA A 128 -0.70 -19.13 0.65
C ALA A 128 -1.74 -20.27 0.67
N PRO A 129 -1.52 -21.41 1.37
CA PRO A 129 -2.56 -22.42 1.55
C PRO A 129 -3.81 -21.85 2.25
N ALA A 130 -3.66 -21.06 3.32
CA ALA A 130 -4.80 -20.50 4.05
C ALA A 130 -5.69 -19.59 3.17
N TYR A 131 -5.09 -18.78 2.30
CA TYR A 131 -5.80 -17.94 1.32
C TYR A 131 -6.31 -18.74 0.11
N ALA A 132 -5.88 -19.99 -0.05
CA ALA A 132 -6.46 -20.93 -1.01
C ALA A 132 -7.51 -21.87 -0.37
N GLY A 133 -7.93 -21.62 0.88
CA GLY A 133 -8.87 -22.48 1.60
C GLY A 133 -8.28 -23.80 2.10
N ILE A 134 -6.95 -23.92 2.16
CA ILE A 134 -6.24 -25.16 2.53
C ILE A 134 -5.53 -24.94 3.87
N PRO A 135 -6.07 -25.43 4.99
CA PRO A 135 -5.37 -25.34 6.26
C PRO A 135 -4.18 -26.32 6.28
N VAL A 136 -3.00 -25.87 6.70
CA VAL A 136 -1.80 -26.73 6.74
C VAL A 136 -1.85 -27.83 7.81
N THR A 137 -2.80 -27.72 8.74
CA THR A 137 -3.11 -28.75 9.74
C THR A 137 -4.62 -28.80 9.95
N HIS A 138 -5.14 -29.97 10.26
CA HIS A 138 -6.55 -30.13 10.62
C HIS A 138 -6.70 -31.40 11.46
N ARG A 139 -7.33 -31.33 12.64
CA ARG A 139 -7.32 -32.39 13.66
C ARG A 139 -7.64 -33.80 13.15
N ARG A 140 -8.53 -33.92 12.15
CA ARG A 140 -8.97 -35.21 11.59
C ARG A 140 -8.19 -35.65 10.34
N VAL A 141 -7.31 -34.80 9.82
CA VAL A 141 -6.69 -34.97 8.49
C VAL A 141 -5.17 -34.91 8.58
N ALA A 142 -4.61 -33.90 9.24
CA ALA A 142 -3.17 -33.70 9.38
C ALA A 142 -2.82 -33.11 10.75
N THR A 143 -1.94 -33.79 11.47
CA THR A 143 -1.41 -33.38 12.78
C THR A 143 0.02 -32.85 12.70
N SER A 144 0.66 -32.98 11.53
CA SER A 144 2.01 -32.50 11.25
C SER A 144 2.07 -31.71 9.95
N VAL A 145 2.94 -30.70 9.92
CA VAL A 145 3.28 -29.92 8.72
C VAL A 145 4.80 -29.87 8.58
N THR A 146 5.31 -30.09 7.37
CA THR A 146 6.74 -29.99 7.06
C THR A 146 6.97 -28.94 5.99
N LEU A 147 7.81 -27.95 6.28
CA LEU A 147 8.24 -26.93 5.32
C LEU A 147 9.55 -27.38 4.67
N VAL A 148 9.60 -27.42 3.34
CA VAL A 148 10.73 -27.98 2.58
C VAL A 148 11.10 -27.03 1.44
N THR A 149 12.39 -26.87 1.14
CA THR A 149 12.83 -26.26 -0.12
C THR A 149 12.88 -27.34 -1.20
N GLY A 150 12.16 -27.14 -2.30
CA GLY A 150 12.22 -28.00 -3.48
C GLY A 150 13.48 -27.78 -4.33
N HIS A 151 14.17 -26.65 -4.12
CA HIS A 151 15.44 -26.37 -4.78
C HIS A 151 16.61 -26.91 -3.95
N GLU A 152 17.41 -27.78 -4.56
CA GLU A 152 18.71 -28.20 -4.06
C GLU A 152 19.84 -27.58 -4.89
N THR A 153 20.98 -27.27 -4.27
CA THR A 153 22.16 -26.76 -4.98
C THR A 153 22.62 -27.80 -6.01
N PRO A 154 22.76 -27.45 -7.31
CA PRO A 154 23.08 -28.41 -8.37
C PRO A 154 24.38 -29.21 -8.16
N ASP A 155 25.33 -28.67 -7.39
CA ASP A 155 26.68 -29.23 -7.22
C ASP A 155 26.79 -30.28 -6.10
N LYS A 156 25.68 -30.68 -5.46
CA LYS A 156 25.69 -31.76 -4.48
C LYS A 156 25.38 -33.11 -5.14
N ASN A 157 26.34 -34.04 -5.06
CA ASN A 157 26.20 -35.41 -5.55
C ASN A 157 25.12 -36.23 -4.80
N GLU A 158 24.72 -35.79 -3.60
CA GLU A 158 23.64 -36.39 -2.81
C GLU A 158 22.63 -35.32 -2.36
N SER A 159 21.35 -35.65 -2.46
CA SER A 159 20.25 -34.82 -1.98
C SER A 159 20.40 -34.62 -0.46
N GLY A 160 20.31 -33.37 0.00
CA GLY A 160 20.23 -33.06 1.44
C GLY A 160 18.85 -33.39 2.02
N ILE A 161 17.87 -33.73 1.17
CA ILE A 161 16.50 -34.03 1.56
C ILE A 161 16.34 -35.53 1.81
N ASN A 162 15.85 -35.87 3.00
CA ASN A 162 15.45 -37.24 3.33
C ASN A 162 14.07 -37.55 2.73
N TRP A 163 14.04 -37.95 1.46
CA TRP A 163 12.81 -38.24 0.71
C TRP A 163 11.97 -39.37 1.31
N GLU A 164 12.61 -40.40 1.89
CA GLU A 164 11.88 -41.49 2.55
C GLU A 164 11.10 -40.97 3.76
N PHE A 165 11.72 -40.12 4.57
CA PHE A 165 11.06 -39.48 5.69
C PHE A 165 9.91 -38.57 5.23
N LEU A 166 10.12 -37.75 4.19
CA LEU A 166 9.05 -36.87 3.68
C LEU A 166 7.86 -37.65 3.13
N ALA A 167 8.10 -38.77 2.45
CA ALA A 167 7.02 -39.58 1.87
C ALA A 167 6.15 -40.26 2.92
N LYS A 168 6.73 -40.67 4.07
CA LYS A 168 6.05 -41.47 5.10
C LYS A 168 5.68 -40.71 6.37
N GLY A 169 6.42 -39.64 6.70
CA GLY A 169 6.43 -39.03 8.03
C GLY A 169 5.69 -37.70 8.16
N GLY A 170 5.38 -37.01 7.06
CA GLY A 170 4.66 -35.73 7.08
C GLY A 170 3.24 -35.86 6.53
N ASP A 171 2.24 -35.47 7.32
CA ASP A 171 0.84 -35.46 6.89
C ASP A 171 0.64 -34.42 5.77
N THR A 172 1.10 -33.19 6.03
CA THR A 172 1.11 -32.09 5.06
C THR A 172 2.53 -31.66 4.76
N LEU A 173 2.89 -31.62 3.47
CA LEU A 173 4.18 -31.12 3.00
C LEU A 173 3.97 -29.81 2.23
N CYS A 174 4.72 -28.77 2.59
CA CYS A 174 4.71 -27.48 1.91
C CYS A 174 6.09 -27.23 1.27
N PHE A 175 6.19 -27.35 -0.05
CA PHE A 175 7.42 -27.09 -0.80
C PHE A 175 7.49 -25.65 -1.29
N TYR A 176 8.59 -25.00 -0.96
CA TYR A 176 9.02 -23.69 -1.48
C TYR A 176 9.92 -23.89 -2.68
N MET A 177 9.92 -22.96 -3.64
CA MET A 177 10.86 -22.96 -4.78
C MET A 177 10.85 -24.28 -5.59
N GLY A 178 9.75 -25.04 -5.55
CA GLY A 178 9.71 -26.40 -6.09
C GLY A 178 9.17 -26.51 -7.51
N ILE A 179 8.67 -25.44 -8.14
CA ILE A 179 7.98 -25.53 -9.44
C ILE A 179 8.85 -26.15 -10.54
N ARG A 180 10.10 -25.71 -10.68
CA ARG A 180 11.02 -26.29 -11.68
C ARG A 180 11.34 -27.75 -11.39
N ASP A 181 11.48 -28.09 -10.11
CA ASP A 181 11.94 -29.40 -9.64
C ASP A 181 10.76 -30.33 -9.30
N LEU A 182 9.52 -29.92 -9.61
CA LEU A 182 8.27 -30.63 -9.32
C LEU A 182 8.25 -32.08 -9.85
N PRO A 183 8.70 -32.39 -11.09
CA PRO A 183 8.74 -33.78 -11.55
C PRO A 183 9.61 -34.68 -10.66
N THR A 184 10.73 -34.15 -10.15
CA THR A 184 11.61 -34.87 -9.24
C THR A 184 10.97 -35.05 -7.87
N ILE A 185 10.36 -34.00 -7.32
CA ILE A 185 9.64 -34.05 -6.03
C ILE A 185 8.56 -35.13 -6.06
N VAL A 186 7.69 -35.11 -7.09
CA VAL A 186 6.60 -36.08 -7.27
C VAL A 186 7.13 -37.50 -7.33
N ARG A 187 8.11 -37.74 -8.22
CA ARG A 187 8.71 -39.07 -8.38
C ARG A 187 9.30 -39.58 -7.06
N LYS A 188 10.04 -38.74 -6.33
CA LYS A 188 10.68 -39.11 -5.06
C LYS A 188 9.67 -39.40 -3.95
N LEU A 189 8.56 -38.66 -3.88
CA LEU A 189 7.50 -38.95 -2.91
C LEU A 189 6.80 -40.27 -3.20
N ILE A 190 6.52 -40.57 -4.48
CA ILE A 190 5.89 -41.84 -4.88
C ILE A 190 6.86 -43.01 -4.65
N GLU A 191 8.14 -42.89 -5.07
CA GLU A 191 9.20 -43.88 -4.81
C GLU A 191 9.37 -44.14 -3.29
N GLY A 192 9.23 -43.10 -2.46
CA GLY A 192 9.28 -43.17 -1.00
C GLY A 192 8.06 -43.80 -0.34
N GLY A 193 7.01 -44.13 -1.10
CA GLY A 193 5.81 -44.83 -0.64
C GLY A 193 4.57 -43.97 -0.45
N ARG A 194 4.58 -42.70 -0.87
CA ARG A 194 3.37 -41.86 -0.85
C ARG A 194 2.42 -42.23 -1.99
N ALA A 195 1.12 -42.31 -1.71
CA ALA A 195 0.14 -42.78 -2.69
C ALA A 195 0.01 -41.80 -3.88
N ALA A 196 -0.02 -42.32 -5.11
CA ALA A 196 -0.04 -41.50 -6.33
C ALA A 196 -1.31 -40.63 -6.45
N ASN A 197 -2.41 -41.05 -5.83
CA ASN A 197 -3.66 -40.29 -5.75
C ASN A 197 -3.68 -39.22 -4.63
N THR A 198 -2.59 -39.05 -3.87
CA THR A 198 -2.53 -38.02 -2.81
C THR A 198 -2.80 -36.65 -3.43
N PRO A 199 -3.73 -35.86 -2.86
CA PRO A 199 -4.03 -34.50 -3.34
C PRO A 199 -2.82 -33.56 -3.27
N VAL A 200 -2.71 -32.71 -4.29
CA VAL A 200 -1.68 -31.67 -4.42
C VAL A 200 -2.34 -30.36 -4.82
N ALA A 201 -1.99 -29.27 -4.14
CA ALA A 201 -2.33 -27.92 -4.57
C ALA A 201 -1.08 -27.10 -4.86
N LEU A 202 -1.11 -26.29 -5.90
CA LEU A 202 -0.11 -25.27 -6.19
C LEU A 202 -0.77 -23.92 -6.05
N VAL A 203 -0.26 -23.09 -5.15
CA VAL A 203 -0.77 -21.72 -4.93
C VAL A 203 0.30 -20.73 -5.37
N ARG A 204 0.07 -20.08 -6.51
CA ARG A 204 0.94 -19.05 -7.08
C ARG A 204 0.47 -17.69 -6.64
N TRP A 205 1.42 -16.77 -6.38
CA TRP A 205 1.12 -15.41 -5.91
C TRP A 205 0.14 -15.38 -4.72
N GLY A 206 0.28 -16.35 -3.81
CA GLY A 206 -0.64 -16.54 -2.71
C GLY A 206 -0.84 -15.27 -1.88
N THR A 207 -2.07 -15.04 -1.42
CA THR A 207 -2.55 -13.83 -0.70
C THR A 207 -2.72 -12.58 -1.54
N THR A 208 -2.27 -12.57 -2.79
CA THR A 208 -2.48 -11.43 -3.69
C THR A 208 -3.73 -11.64 -4.55
N PRO A 209 -4.35 -10.58 -5.06
CA PRO A 209 -5.43 -10.68 -6.05
C PRO A 209 -5.04 -11.38 -7.37
N ARG A 210 -3.74 -11.62 -7.60
CA ARG A 210 -3.19 -12.37 -8.75
C ARG A 210 -3.02 -13.86 -8.43
N GLN A 211 -3.57 -14.33 -7.31
CA GLN A 211 -3.43 -15.70 -6.86
C GLN A 211 -4.03 -16.66 -7.91
N GLU A 212 -3.31 -17.73 -8.19
CA GLU A 212 -3.78 -18.83 -9.02
C GLU A 212 -3.61 -20.12 -8.21
N THR A 213 -4.70 -20.87 -8.05
CA THR A 213 -4.67 -22.18 -7.39
C THR A 213 -4.93 -23.31 -8.38
N LEU A 214 -3.99 -24.26 -8.47
CA LEU A 214 -4.13 -25.48 -9.25
C LEU A 214 -4.21 -26.69 -8.32
N VAL A 215 -5.28 -27.46 -8.40
CA VAL A 215 -5.45 -28.72 -7.65
C VAL A 215 -5.33 -29.91 -8.60
N ALA A 216 -4.61 -30.94 -8.15
CA ALA A 216 -4.37 -32.18 -8.86
C ALA A 216 -4.02 -33.31 -7.85
N THR A 217 -3.50 -34.43 -8.35
CA THR A 217 -2.90 -35.50 -7.54
C THR A 217 -1.40 -35.58 -7.82
N LEU A 218 -0.63 -36.28 -6.98
CA LEU A 218 0.80 -36.55 -7.27
C LEU A 218 0.99 -37.16 -8.67
N GLU A 219 0.10 -38.05 -9.09
CA GLU A 219 0.14 -38.69 -10.42
C GLU A 219 -0.04 -37.70 -11.58
N THR A 220 -0.87 -36.66 -11.41
CA THR A 220 -1.35 -35.82 -12.52
C THR A 220 -0.77 -34.41 -12.53
N VAL A 221 -0.24 -33.94 -11.39
CA VAL A 221 0.11 -32.53 -11.19
C VAL A 221 1.17 -32.02 -12.17
N VAL A 222 2.12 -32.86 -12.57
CA VAL A 222 3.19 -32.46 -13.51
C VAL A 222 2.61 -32.09 -14.86
N GLU A 223 1.70 -32.89 -15.40
CA GLU A 223 1.07 -32.61 -16.69
C GLU A 223 0.13 -31.41 -16.58
N ARG A 224 -0.65 -31.32 -15.50
CA ARG A 224 -1.56 -30.19 -15.25
C ARG A 224 -0.81 -28.85 -15.19
N VAL A 225 0.36 -28.82 -14.55
CA VAL A 225 1.23 -27.64 -14.50
C VAL A 225 1.73 -27.25 -15.89
N ARG A 226 2.10 -28.23 -16.71
CA ARG A 226 2.55 -28.01 -18.09
C ARG A 226 1.43 -27.47 -18.97
N GLU A 227 0.25 -28.08 -18.92
CA GLU A 227 -0.94 -27.67 -19.66
C GLU A 227 -1.37 -26.25 -19.31
N ALA A 228 -1.42 -25.93 -18.00
CA ALA A 228 -1.77 -24.60 -17.51
C ALA A 228 -0.64 -23.56 -17.67
N GLN A 229 0.54 -23.96 -18.14
CA GLN A 229 1.75 -23.13 -18.18
C GLN A 229 2.04 -22.44 -16.83
N PHE A 230 1.81 -23.15 -15.72
CA PHE A 230 1.85 -22.60 -14.36
C PHE A 230 3.28 -22.25 -13.95
N LYS A 231 3.49 -21.05 -13.39
CA LYS A 231 4.83 -20.47 -13.14
C LYS A 231 5.10 -20.23 -11.66
N ALA A 232 6.37 -20.06 -11.32
CA ALA A 232 6.81 -19.52 -10.04
C ALA A 232 6.44 -18.02 -9.91
N PRO A 233 6.39 -17.45 -8.69
CA PRO A 233 6.56 -18.10 -7.38
C PRO A 233 5.29 -18.81 -6.91
N ALA A 234 5.42 -20.04 -6.39
CA ALA A 234 4.30 -20.81 -5.88
C ALA A 234 4.71 -21.76 -4.74
N ILE A 235 3.75 -22.03 -3.86
CA ILE A 235 3.85 -23.05 -2.81
C ILE A 235 3.14 -24.30 -3.29
N ILE A 236 3.82 -25.45 -3.21
CA ILE A 236 3.22 -26.76 -3.47
C ILE A 236 2.81 -27.37 -2.13
N VAL A 237 1.55 -27.70 -1.96
CA VAL A 237 1.00 -28.38 -0.79
C VAL A 237 0.65 -29.80 -1.17
N VAL A 238 1.19 -30.80 -0.46
CA VAL A 238 0.90 -32.22 -0.69
C VAL A 238 0.29 -32.82 0.58
N GLY A 239 -0.95 -33.29 0.48
CA GLY A 239 -1.65 -33.98 1.55
C GLY A 239 -3.16 -33.80 1.51
N ASP A 240 -3.86 -34.60 2.31
CA ASP A 240 -5.33 -34.69 2.30
C ASP A 240 -6.03 -33.39 2.74
N VAL A 241 -5.30 -32.46 3.37
CA VAL A 241 -5.81 -31.12 3.69
C VAL A 241 -6.22 -30.32 2.45
N VAL A 242 -5.67 -30.63 1.27
CA VAL A 242 -6.04 -29.99 0.01
C VAL A 242 -7.52 -30.21 -0.32
N SER A 243 -8.08 -31.36 0.06
CA SER A 243 -9.50 -31.66 -0.15
C SER A 243 -10.45 -30.75 0.63
N LEU A 244 -9.96 -30.03 1.65
CA LEU A 244 -10.78 -29.06 2.40
C LEU A 244 -11.00 -27.75 1.64
N ARG A 245 -10.26 -27.51 0.54
CA ARG A 245 -10.42 -26.30 -0.27
C ARG A 245 -11.86 -26.11 -0.75
N ASP A 246 -12.53 -27.19 -1.16
CA ASP A 246 -13.87 -27.11 -1.74
C ASP A 246 -14.89 -26.52 -0.76
N ASP A 247 -14.66 -26.67 0.55
CA ASP A 247 -15.53 -26.14 1.62
C ASP A 247 -15.03 -24.80 2.20
N LEU A 248 -13.74 -24.48 2.04
CA LEU A 248 -13.07 -23.39 2.75
C LEU A 248 -12.49 -22.31 1.82
N SER A 249 -12.66 -22.44 0.51
CA SER A 249 -12.33 -21.35 -0.42
C SER A 249 -13.18 -20.11 -0.06
N TRP A 250 -12.51 -18.98 0.08
CA TRP A 250 -13.14 -17.71 0.47
C TRP A 250 -12.53 -16.51 -0.24
N PHE A 251 -11.23 -16.57 -0.55
CA PHE A 251 -10.48 -15.46 -1.10
C PHE A 251 -10.67 -15.30 -2.61
N GLU A 252 -10.56 -16.41 -3.35
CA GLU A 252 -10.76 -16.42 -4.82
C GLU A 252 -12.24 -16.23 -5.20
N ASP A 253 -13.15 -16.48 -4.25
CA ASP A 253 -14.60 -16.28 -4.39
C ASP A 253 -15.02 -14.82 -4.13
N ALA A 254 -14.09 -13.94 -3.75
CA ALA A 254 -14.39 -12.54 -3.48
C ALA A 254 -14.88 -11.83 -4.76
N PRO A 255 -15.83 -10.87 -4.67
CA PRO A 255 -16.50 -10.29 -5.83
C PRO A 255 -15.52 -9.68 -6.85
N LEU A 256 -14.52 -8.96 -6.35
CA LEU A 256 -13.51 -8.27 -7.14
C LEU A 256 -12.19 -9.04 -7.28
N PHE A 257 -12.15 -10.33 -6.91
CA PHE A 257 -10.93 -11.13 -7.06
C PHE A 257 -10.44 -11.13 -8.53
N GLY A 258 -9.16 -10.85 -8.72
CA GLY A 258 -8.51 -10.74 -10.03
C GLY A 258 -8.77 -9.42 -10.78
N LYS A 259 -9.56 -8.50 -10.21
CA LYS A 259 -9.83 -7.19 -10.82
C LYS A 259 -8.86 -6.14 -10.31
N THR A 260 -8.30 -5.35 -11.22
CA THR A 260 -7.43 -4.23 -10.87
C THR A 260 -8.21 -2.93 -10.88
N VAL A 261 -8.20 -2.18 -9.78
CA VAL A 261 -8.92 -0.91 -9.65
C VAL A 261 -7.95 0.22 -9.31
N VAL A 262 -7.93 1.24 -10.16
CA VAL A 262 -7.14 2.46 -9.93
C VAL A 262 -7.94 3.44 -9.08
N VAL A 263 -7.32 3.90 -8.00
CA VAL A 263 -7.85 4.90 -7.09
C VAL A 263 -7.03 6.18 -7.21
N THR A 264 -7.67 7.24 -7.70
CA THR A 264 -7.02 8.52 -8.06
C THR A 264 -6.72 9.45 -6.87
N ARG A 265 -6.85 8.97 -5.63
CA ARG A 265 -6.72 9.79 -4.41
C ARG A 265 -5.38 9.56 -3.71
N SER A 266 -4.90 10.58 -2.97
CA SER A 266 -3.61 10.58 -2.29
C SER A 266 -3.46 9.50 -1.21
N ARG A 267 -2.20 9.04 -1.05
CA ARG A 267 -1.75 7.95 -0.17
C ARG A 267 -1.80 8.26 1.34
N GLU A 268 -1.84 9.54 1.72
CA GLU A 268 -1.74 9.99 3.14
C GLU A 268 -2.99 9.74 3.99
N GLN A 269 -4.09 9.38 3.35
CA GLN A 269 -5.26 8.82 4.00
C GLN A 269 -5.50 7.52 3.26
N ALA A 270 -5.05 6.37 3.80
CA ALA A 270 -5.34 5.05 3.22
C ALA A 270 -6.80 5.05 2.80
N SER A 271 -7.05 5.20 1.49
CA SER A 271 -8.31 5.79 1.11
C SER A 271 -9.39 4.80 1.53
N ALA A 272 -10.43 5.26 2.23
CA ALA A 272 -11.50 4.37 2.67
C ALA A 272 -12.04 3.54 1.49
N LEU A 273 -11.87 4.04 0.26
CA LEU A 273 -12.12 3.34 -0.99
C LEU A 273 -11.13 2.19 -1.23
N SER A 274 -9.82 2.44 -1.21
CA SER A 274 -8.77 1.42 -1.39
C SER A 274 -8.97 0.25 -0.43
N SER A 275 -9.23 0.55 0.85
CA SER A 275 -9.44 -0.48 1.87
C SER A 275 -10.71 -1.29 1.60
N ARG A 276 -11.81 -0.64 1.22
CA ARG A 276 -13.08 -1.31 0.87
C ARG A 276 -12.92 -2.23 -0.34
N LEU A 277 -12.28 -1.74 -1.41
CA LEU A 277 -12.05 -2.52 -2.63
C LEU A 277 -11.10 -3.71 -2.38
N SER A 278 -10.06 -3.52 -1.57
CA SER A 278 -9.13 -4.61 -1.21
C SER A 278 -9.83 -5.72 -0.42
N VAL A 279 -10.75 -5.37 0.50
CA VAL A 279 -11.57 -6.36 1.23
C VAL A 279 -12.46 -7.17 0.29
N LEU A 280 -12.89 -6.57 -0.82
CA LEU A 280 -13.65 -7.26 -1.88
C LEU A 280 -12.77 -8.08 -2.84
N GLY A 281 -11.44 -8.11 -2.62
CA GLY A 281 -10.49 -8.92 -3.40
C GLY A 281 -9.78 -8.20 -4.55
N ALA A 282 -9.96 -6.87 -4.70
CA ALA A 282 -9.37 -6.12 -5.81
C ALA A 282 -7.85 -5.87 -5.64
N ASP A 283 -7.10 -5.87 -6.76
CA ASP A 283 -5.75 -5.28 -6.83
C ASP A 283 -5.87 -3.76 -6.93
N VAL A 284 -5.68 -3.06 -5.82
CA VAL A 284 -5.85 -1.62 -5.78
C VAL A 284 -4.56 -0.88 -6.12
N VAL A 285 -4.64 -0.08 -7.17
CA VAL A 285 -3.56 0.78 -7.64
C VAL A 285 -3.83 2.19 -7.15
N GLU A 286 -3.08 2.63 -6.15
CA GLU A 286 -3.16 4.02 -5.70
C GLU A 286 -2.35 4.89 -6.65
N PHE A 287 -3.05 5.70 -7.45
CA PHE A 287 -2.48 6.64 -8.39
C PHE A 287 -2.79 8.06 -7.89
N PRO A 288 -2.00 8.61 -6.95
CA PRO A 288 -2.23 9.96 -6.47
C PRO A 288 -2.14 10.92 -7.66
N THR A 289 -3.15 11.74 -7.91
CA THR A 289 -3.07 12.77 -8.96
C THR A 289 -2.63 14.12 -8.41
N ILE A 290 -2.42 14.18 -7.10
CA ILE A 290 -2.05 15.35 -6.31
C ILE A 290 -1.17 14.83 -5.16
N GLU A 291 -0.02 15.46 -4.98
CA GLU A 291 0.81 15.29 -3.79
C GLU A 291 0.79 16.57 -2.94
N ILE A 292 0.68 16.38 -1.63
CA ILE A 292 0.79 17.45 -0.65
C ILE A 292 2.26 17.54 -0.29
N ALA A 293 2.92 18.58 -0.75
CA ALA A 293 4.29 18.89 -0.37
C ALA A 293 4.26 19.87 0.79
N PRO A 294 4.60 19.46 2.03
CA PRO A 294 4.72 20.40 3.14
C PRO A 294 5.71 21.50 2.78
N ARG A 295 5.34 22.75 3.04
CA ARG A 295 6.21 23.88 2.75
C ARG A 295 7.33 23.92 3.80
N ALA A 296 8.54 24.33 3.40
CA ALA A 296 9.62 24.54 4.35
C ALA A 296 9.27 25.69 5.31
N MET A 297 9.72 25.59 6.56
CA MET A 297 9.62 26.70 7.52
C MET A 297 10.38 27.93 7.01
N ASP A 298 9.73 29.08 7.07
CA ASP A 298 10.31 30.38 6.75
C ASP A 298 9.98 31.42 7.84
N ASP A 299 10.49 32.65 7.67
CA ASP A 299 10.29 33.73 8.65
C ASP A 299 8.81 34.12 8.81
N GLU A 300 8.02 34.03 7.72
CA GLU A 300 6.60 34.36 7.74
C GLU A 300 5.79 33.35 8.56
N LEU A 301 6.01 32.05 8.33
CA LEU A 301 5.41 30.95 9.10
C LEU A 301 5.83 31.01 10.57
N THR A 302 7.11 31.24 10.82
CA THR A 302 7.66 31.34 12.18
C THR A 302 7.01 32.50 12.93
N SER A 303 6.89 33.67 12.29
CA SER A 303 6.18 34.82 12.86
C SER A 303 4.70 34.52 13.10
N ALA A 304 4.00 33.88 12.16
CA ALA A 304 2.59 33.57 12.33
C ALA A 304 2.33 32.62 13.52
N ILE A 305 3.20 31.62 13.73
CA ILE A 305 3.12 30.70 14.87
C ILE A 305 3.41 31.45 16.18
N ALA A 306 4.41 32.34 16.20
CA ALA A 306 4.73 33.14 17.37
C ALA A 306 3.58 34.09 17.75
N ASP A 307 2.98 34.76 16.76
CA ASP A 307 1.83 35.66 16.94
C ASP A 307 0.60 34.90 17.42
N LEU A 308 0.35 33.70 16.89
CA LEU A 308 -0.72 32.82 17.38
C LEU A 308 -0.50 32.43 18.85
N SER A 309 0.72 32.00 19.20
CA SER A 309 1.08 31.66 20.59
C SER A 309 0.95 32.85 21.55
N ALA A 310 1.17 34.08 21.06
CA ALA A 310 0.98 35.30 21.80
C ALA A 310 -0.50 35.76 21.89
N GLY A 311 -1.44 35.06 21.25
CA GLY A 311 -2.86 35.40 21.25
C GLY A 311 -3.24 36.53 20.30
N ALA A 312 -2.50 36.72 19.20
CA ALA A 312 -2.74 37.79 18.23
C ALA A 312 -3.92 37.52 17.27
N PHE A 313 -4.53 36.35 17.33
CA PHE A 313 -5.66 35.95 16.47
C PHE A 313 -6.87 35.56 17.32
N ASP A 314 -8.03 36.12 17.01
CA ASP A 314 -9.31 35.72 17.60
C ASP A 314 -9.78 34.38 17.04
N TRP A 315 -9.49 34.13 15.75
CA TRP A 315 -9.89 32.92 15.04
C TRP A 315 -8.75 32.30 14.22
N VAL A 316 -8.72 30.97 14.21
CA VAL A 316 -7.97 30.19 13.22
C VAL A 316 -8.94 29.40 12.35
N VAL A 317 -8.92 29.63 11.03
CA VAL A 317 -9.84 29.00 10.08
C VAL A 317 -9.08 27.97 9.25
N PHE A 318 -9.35 26.69 9.51
CA PHE A 318 -8.79 25.60 8.72
C PHE A 318 -9.67 25.27 7.53
N THR A 319 -9.08 25.35 6.34
CA THR A 319 -9.78 25.13 5.07
C THR A 319 -9.77 23.67 4.61
N SER A 320 -8.86 22.86 5.13
CA SER A 320 -8.72 21.44 4.78
C SER A 320 -8.06 20.63 5.89
N ALA A 321 -8.30 19.32 5.91
CA ALA A 321 -7.60 18.39 6.80
C ALA A 321 -6.07 18.37 6.56
N ASN A 322 -5.63 18.60 5.32
CA ASN A 322 -4.20 18.70 4.99
C ASN A 322 -3.58 19.96 5.61
N GLY A 323 -4.31 21.09 5.57
CA GLY A 323 -3.90 22.31 6.24
C GLY A 323 -3.73 22.12 7.75
N VAL A 324 -4.63 21.35 8.39
CA VAL A 324 -4.49 20.93 9.79
C VAL A 324 -3.21 20.12 9.99
N SER A 325 -2.99 19.08 9.17
CA SER A 325 -1.82 18.20 9.34
C SER A 325 -0.51 18.95 9.18
N CYS A 326 -0.31 19.64 8.06
CA CYS A 326 0.94 20.35 7.78
C CYS A 326 1.22 21.45 8.80
N PHE A 327 0.19 22.20 9.21
CA PHE A 327 0.38 23.25 10.22
C PHE A 327 0.78 22.67 11.58
N PHE A 328 0.22 21.53 12.00
CA PHE A 328 0.64 20.86 13.23
C PHE A 328 2.06 20.30 13.16
N ASP A 329 2.46 19.74 12.02
CA ASP A 329 3.83 19.27 11.82
C ASP A 329 4.83 20.44 11.94
N MET A 330 4.46 21.62 11.41
CA MET A 330 5.22 22.86 11.56
C MET A 330 5.28 23.36 13.01
N LEU A 331 4.16 23.31 13.75
CA LEU A 331 4.13 23.65 15.18
C LEU A 331 5.11 22.76 15.96
N CYS A 332 5.04 21.44 15.75
CA CYS A 332 5.94 20.47 16.38
C CYS A 332 7.41 20.74 16.05
N ALA A 333 7.72 21.09 14.79
CA ALA A 333 9.07 21.44 14.37
C ALA A 333 9.62 22.71 15.07
N GLN A 334 8.74 23.62 15.49
CA GLN A 334 9.08 24.80 16.29
C GLN A 334 9.04 24.55 17.81
N GLY A 335 8.88 23.29 18.25
CA GLY A 335 8.75 22.94 19.67
C GLY A 335 7.44 23.41 20.31
N CYS A 336 6.44 23.77 19.50
CA CYS A 336 5.11 24.15 19.93
C CYS A 336 4.14 22.95 19.89
N ASP A 337 3.00 23.08 20.55
CA ASP A 337 1.92 22.08 20.54
C ASP A 337 0.55 22.76 20.50
N ALA A 338 -0.53 22.00 20.67
CA ALA A 338 -1.91 22.50 20.62
C ALA A 338 -2.21 23.66 21.60
N ARG A 339 -1.38 23.91 22.62
CA ARG A 339 -1.55 25.06 23.53
C ARG A 339 -1.43 26.41 22.83
N VAL A 340 -0.81 26.49 21.66
CA VAL A 340 -0.76 27.74 20.87
C VAL A 340 -2.16 28.27 20.51
N PHE A 341 -3.18 27.41 20.49
CA PHE A 341 -4.56 27.80 20.16
C PHE A 341 -5.36 28.28 21.38
N ALA A 342 -4.82 28.27 22.61
CA ALA A 342 -5.60 28.51 23.83
C ALA A 342 -6.28 29.90 23.89
N GLY A 343 -5.77 30.89 23.14
CA GLY A 343 -6.34 32.23 23.03
C GLY A 343 -7.28 32.46 21.85
N SER A 344 -7.46 31.46 20.97
CA SER A 344 -8.17 31.60 19.70
C SER A 344 -9.31 30.60 19.59
N LYS A 345 -10.41 31.00 18.95
CA LYS A 345 -11.44 30.08 18.49
C LYS A 345 -11.02 29.41 17.19
N ILE A 346 -11.56 28.23 16.92
CA ILE A 346 -11.21 27.43 15.74
C ILE A 346 -12.44 27.20 14.87
N ALA A 347 -12.33 27.54 13.59
CA ALA A 347 -13.33 27.19 12.60
C ALA A 347 -12.80 26.12 11.64
N ALA A 348 -13.61 25.10 11.38
CA ALA A 348 -13.32 24.06 10.40
C ALA A 348 -14.35 24.12 9.28
N ILE A 349 -13.91 24.31 8.02
CA ILE A 349 -14.85 24.49 6.90
C ILE A 349 -15.78 23.30 6.67
N GLY A 350 -15.40 22.09 7.08
CA GLY A 350 -16.26 20.93 6.94
C GLY A 350 -15.90 19.75 7.85
N PRO A 351 -16.71 18.68 7.83
CA PRO A 351 -16.61 17.57 8.78
C PRO A 351 -15.24 16.87 8.78
N ALA A 352 -14.62 16.68 7.62
CA ALA A 352 -13.30 16.06 7.52
C ALA A 352 -12.20 16.92 8.18
N THR A 353 -12.29 18.25 8.08
CA THR A 353 -11.36 19.17 8.74
C THR A 353 -11.58 19.18 10.25
N ALA A 354 -12.85 19.18 10.70
CA ALA A 354 -13.19 19.06 12.11
C ALA A 354 -12.66 17.75 12.73
N GLN A 355 -12.85 16.62 12.05
CA GLN A 355 -12.34 15.33 12.49
C GLN A 355 -10.79 15.29 12.56
N ALA A 356 -10.10 15.98 11.66
CA ALA A 356 -8.64 16.09 11.68
C ALA A 356 -8.10 16.90 12.87
N LEU A 357 -8.88 17.90 13.33
CA LEU A 357 -8.62 18.65 14.57
C LEU A 357 -8.89 17.79 15.81
N GLU A 358 -10.01 17.06 15.83
CA GLU A 358 -10.38 16.17 16.95
C GLU A 358 -9.34 15.08 17.19
N ALA A 359 -8.79 14.51 16.12
CA ALA A 359 -7.69 13.54 16.19
C ALA A 359 -6.42 14.11 16.86
N ARG A 360 -6.32 15.43 16.98
CA ARG A 360 -5.24 16.17 17.64
C ARG A 360 -5.67 16.83 18.95
N GLY A 361 -6.85 16.47 19.46
CA GLY A 361 -7.38 16.96 20.73
C GLY A 361 -8.00 18.36 20.68
N LEU A 362 -8.32 18.90 19.50
CA LEU A 362 -9.00 20.19 19.34
C LEU A 362 -10.41 19.99 18.81
N HIS A 363 -11.39 20.66 19.44
CA HIS A 363 -12.74 20.76 18.91
C HIS A 363 -12.90 22.09 18.18
N ALA A 364 -13.49 22.06 16.98
CA ALA A 364 -13.82 23.29 16.27
C ALA A 364 -15.02 23.97 16.96
N ASP A 365 -14.88 25.25 17.29
CA ASP A 365 -15.96 26.09 17.81
C ASP A 365 -17.04 26.35 16.75
N LEU A 366 -16.66 26.29 15.47
CA LEU A 366 -17.54 26.56 14.35
C LEU A 366 -17.31 25.58 13.20
N VAL A 367 -18.40 24.97 12.72
CA VAL A 367 -18.45 24.22 11.46
C VAL A 367 -19.67 24.72 10.68
N PRO A 368 -19.49 25.34 9.50
CA PRO A 368 -20.59 25.93 8.76
C PRO A 368 -21.49 24.84 8.16
N PRO A 369 -22.79 25.11 7.95
CA PRO A 369 -23.73 24.15 7.39
C PRO A 369 -23.45 23.80 5.92
N ARG A 370 -22.78 24.70 5.17
CA ARG A 370 -22.33 24.47 3.80
C ARG A 370 -20.83 24.77 3.68
N PHE A 371 -20.13 24.01 2.85
CA PHE A 371 -18.67 24.03 2.75
C PHE A 371 -18.17 25.00 1.65
N VAL A 372 -18.78 26.19 1.59
CA VAL A 372 -18.48 27.24 0.59
C VAL A 372 -18.14 28.54 1.32
N ALA A 373 -17.34 29.41 0.69
CA ALA A 373 -16.78 30.61 1.32
C ALA A 373 -17.88 31.52 1.91
N GLU A 374 -18.98 31.69 1.20
CA GLU A 374 -20.12 32.52 1.60
C GLU A 374 -20.78 32.01 2.90
N SER A 375 -20.86 30.67 3.05
CA SER A 375 -21.43 30.07 4.25
C SER A 375 -20.49 30.18 5.44
N VAL A 376 -19.17 30.13 5.22
CA VAL A 376 -18.15 30.33 6.25
C VAL A 376 -18.22 31.76 6.78
N VAL A 377 -18.26 32.75 5.88
CA VAL A 377 -18.38 34.17 6.25
C VAL A 377 -19.67 34.43 7.02
N ALA A 378 -20.82 33.93 6.54
CA ALA A 378 -22.10 34.10 7.25
C ALA A 378 -22.05 33.50 8.66
N SER A 379 -21.52 32.29 8.80
CA SER A 379 -21.44 31.61 10.11
C SER A 379 -20.48 32.32 11.06
N LEU A 380 -19.37 32.87 10.56
CA LEU A 380 -18.43 33.66 11.36
C LEU A 380 -19.03 35.01 11.76
N SER A 381 -19.77 35.70 10.88
CA SER A 381 -20.48 36.94 11.21
C SER A 381 -21.54 36.76 12.29
N GLU A 382 -22.17 35.58 12.37
CA GLU A 382 -23.10 35.24 13.44
C GLU A 382 -22.36 34.96 14.77
N ALA A 383 -21.14 34.45 14.69
CA ALA A 383 -20.34 34.07 15.86
C ALA A 383 -19.52 35.23 16.47
N CYS A 384 -19.17 36.25 15.68
CA CYS A 384 -18.43 37.43 16.13
C CYS A 384 -18.60 38.65 15.20
N ASP A 385 -18.26 39.83 15.72
CA ASP A 385 -18.13 41.06 14.92
C ASP A 385 -16.86 41.02 14.06
N LEU A 386 -17.02 40.74 12.76
CA LEU A 386 -15.91 40.62 11.83
C LEU A 386 -15.13 41.92 11.66
N SER A 387 -15.72 43.10 11.90
CA SER A 387 -15.04 44.39 11.70
C SER A 387 -13.85 44.62 12.64
N SER A 388 -13.76 43.83 13.71
CA SER A 388 -12.66 43.86 14.68
C SER A 388 -11.90 42.54 14.81
N ALA A 389 -12.33 41.50 14.09
CA ALA A 389 -11.78 40.16 14.22
C ALA A 389 -10.43 40.03 13.50
N SER A 390 -9.48 39.39 14.18
CA SER A 390 -8.19 38.96 13.64
C SER A 390 -8.24 37.46 13.31
N ILE A 391 -7.98 37.11 12.05
CA ILE A 391 -8.20 35.76 11.52
C ILE A 391 -6.92 35.23 10.87
N LEU A 392 -6.45 34.07 11.34
CA LEU A 392 -5.38 33.30 10.70
C LEU A 392 -5.98 32.21 9.81
N ILE A 393 -5.50 32.07 8.57
CA ILE A 393 -5.95 31.05 7.62
C ILE A 393 -4.76 30.22 7.12
N PRO A 394 -4.46 29.07 7.76
CA PRO A 394 -3.55 28.08 7.23
C PRO A 394 -4.19 27.36 6.03
N ARG A 395 -3.56 27.42 4.84
CA ARG A 395 -4.12 26.82 3.61
C ARG A 395 -3.05 26.42 2.59
N ALA A 396 -3.48 25.83 1.47
CA ALA A 396 -2.63 25.57 0.31
C ALA A 396 -2.12 26.89 -0.32
N SER A 397 -0.91 26.89 -0.86
CA SER A 397 -0.36 28.05 -1.60
C SER A 397 -1.24 28.47 -2.77
N ALA A 398 -1.74 27.51 -3.55
CA ALA A 398 -2.55 27.76 -4.75
C ALA A 398 -4.08 27.85 -4.48
N ALA A 399 -4.51 28.07 -3.23
CA ALA A 399 -5.94 28.17 -2.92
C ALA A 399 -6.55 29.49 -3.41
N ARG A 400 -7.83 29.44 -3.83
CA ARG A 400 -8.56 30.63 -4.30
C ARG A 400 -8.70 31.66 -3.17
N ASP A 401 -8.58 32.94 -3.52
CA ASP A 401 -8.67 34.05 -2.56
C ASP A 401 -10.09 34.48 -2.17
N VAL A 402 -11.12 33.77 -2.65
CA VAL A 402 -12.52 34.10 -2.37
C VAL A 402 -12.78 34.24 -0.87
N LEU A 403 -12.37 33.27 -0.05
CA LEU A 403 -12.63 33.32 1.39
C LEU A 403 -11.84 34.45 2.11
N PRO A 404 -10.50 34.57 1.96
CA PRO A 404 -9.77 35.69 2.56
C PRO A 404 -10.25 37.06 2.10
N ALA A 405 -10.61 37.20 0.82
CA ALA A 405 -11.12 38.44 0.28
C ALA A 405 -12.49 38.78 0.90
N SER A 406 -13.43 37.84 0.95
CA SER A 406 -14.76 38.08 1.54
C SER A 406 -14.71 38.37 3.05
N LEU A 407 -13.78 37.76 3.79
CA LEU A 407 -13.59 38.09 5.21
C LEU A 407 -12.99 39.49 5.39
N SER A 408 -12.03 39.87 4.54
CA SER A 408 -11.48 41.23 4.52
C SER A 408 -12.53 42.28 4.13
N GLU A 409 -13.38 41.98 3.14
CA GLU A 409 -14.51 42.84 2.73
C GLU A 409 -15.54 43.00 3.85
N ALA A 410 -15.73 41.97 4.69
CA ALA A 410 -16.55 42.04 5.90
C ALA A 410 -15.88 42.78 7.07
N GLY A 411 -14.64 43.27 6.90
CA GLY A 411 -13.91 44.10 7.85
C GLY A 411 -12.89 43.37 8.73
N ALA A 412 -12.69 42.06 8.54
CA ALA A 412 -11.73 41.30 9.34
C ALA A 412 -10.28 41.56 8.91
N THR A 413 -9.36 41.53 9.88
CA THR A 413 -7.92 41.50 9.60
C THR A 413 -7.50 40.06 9.34
N VAL A 414 -7.26 39.72 8.07
CA VAL A 414 -6.96 38.34 7.64
C VAL A 414 -5.48 38.16 7.36
N ARG A 415 -4.84 37.19 8.02
CA ARG A 415 -3.50 36.69 7.67
C ARG A 415 -3.62 35.30 7.05
N VAL A 416 -3.24 35.19 5.78
CA VAL A 416 -3.19 33.90 5.08
C VAL A 416 -1.78 33.34 5.20
N VAL A 417 -1.67 32.07 5.56
CA VAL A 417 -0.38 31.40 5.71
C VAL A 417 -0.38 30.13 4.85
N PRO A 418 0.41 30.10 3.76
CA PRO A 418 0.62 28.89 2.97
C PRO A 418 1.40 27.84 3.77
N VAL A 419 0.79 26.67 4.01
CA VAL A 419 1.39 25.58 4.80
C VAL A 419 1.75 24.35 3.97
N TYR A 420 1.26 24.26 2.73
CA TYR A 420 1.65 23.22 1.78
C TYR A 420 1.45 23.66 0.34
N ASP A 421 2.20 23.02 -0.55
CA ASP A 421 2.02 23.08 -1.99
C ASP A 421 1.29 21.84 -2.50
N THR A 422 0.45 22.05 -3.51
CA THR A 422 -0.20 20.98 -4.26
C THR A 422 0.63 20.74 -5.50
N VAL A 423 1.42 19.67 -5.53
CA VAL A 423 2.29 19.34 -6.67
C VAL A 423 1.75 18.13 -7.42
N MET A 424 2.09 18.02 -8.71
CA MET A 424 1.84 16.79 -9.45
C MET A 424 2.92 15.77 -9.06
N PRO A 425 2.53 14.51 -8.77
CA PRO A 425 3.49 13.47 -8.45
C PRO A 425 4.34 13.06 -9.66
N HIS A 426 5.42 12.33 -9.39
CA HIS A 426 6.47 11.99 -10.36
C HIS A 426 5.97 11.23 -11.60
N ASP A 427 6.58 11.54 -12.77
CA ASP A 427 6.24 10.97 -14.09
C ASP A 427 6.35 9.44 -14.18
N GLU A 428 7.20 8.80 -13.36
CA GLU A 428 7.40 7.34 -13.39
C GLU A 428 6.12 6.57 -13.04
N GLU A 429 5.29 7.07 -12.11
CA GLU A 429 4.03 6.42 -11.74
C GLU A 429 3.01 6.45 -12.90
N ALA A 430 3.05 7.51 -13.72
CA ALA A 430 2.18 7.62 -14.89
C ALA A 430 2.58 6.63 -16.00
N GLY A 431 3.88 6.44 -16.21
CA GLY A 431 4.41 5.46 -17.16
C GLY A 431 4.00 4.03 -16.82
N ASP A 432 4.14 3.61 -15.56
CA ASP A 432 3.71 2.27 -15.11
C ASP A 432 2.20 2.06 -15.32
N LEU A 433 1.39 3.07 -14.96
CA LEU A 433 -0.05 3.00 -15.16
C LEU A 433 -0.42 2.88 -16.66
N VAL A 434 0.26 3.60 -17.55
CA VAL A 434 0.05 3.50 -19.00
C VAL A 434 0.31 2.08 -19.50
N GLU A 435 1.39 1.43 -19.07
CA GLU A 435 1.67 0.03 -19.44
C GLU A 435 0.59 -0.94 -18.94
N ARG A 436 0.05 -0.70 -17.75
CA ARG A 436 -1.03 -1.51 -17.16
C ARG A 436 -2.36 -1.31 -17.87
N LEU A 437 -2.67 -0.08 -18.28
CA LEU A 437 -3.81 0.20 -19.14
C LEU A 437 -3.63 -0.48 -20.51
N ARG A 438 -2.45 -0.35 -21.13
CA ARG A 438 -2.14 -0.93 -22.45
C ARG A 438 -2.22 -2.46 -22.47
N SER A 439 -1.77 -3.10 -21.41
CA SER A 439 -1.83 -4.57 -21.27
C SER A 439 -3.24 -5.09 -20.92
N GLY A 440 -4.21 -4.21 -20.66
CA GLY A 440 -5.56 -4.57 -20.25
C GLY A 440 -5.64 -5.09 -18.81
N GLU A 441 -4.64 -4.82 -17.98
CA GLU A 441 -4.61 -5.25 -16.58
C GLU A 441 -5.64 -4.47 -15.73
N VAL A 442 -5.87 -3.19 -16.07
CA VAL A 442 -6.76 -2.29 -15.33
C VAL A 442 -8.22 -2.54 -15.70
N SER A 443 -9.05 -2.91 -14.73
CA SER A 443 -10.48 -3.14 -14.91
C SER A 443 -11.32 -1.87 -14.70
N ALA A 444 -10.90 -1.00 -13.77
CA ALA A 444 -11.62 0.24 -13.48
C ALA A 444 -10.70 1.38 -13.00
N VAL A 445 -11.13 2.61 -13.24
CA VAL A 445 -10.55 3.84 -12.67
C VAL A 445 -11.63 4.61 -11.94
N THR A 446 -11.35 4.99 -10.69
CA THR A 446 -12.29 5.71 -9.83
C THR A 446 -11.91 7.18 -9.67
N PHE A 447 -12.90 8.07 -9.76
CA PHE A 447 -12.72 9.51 -9.66
C PHE A 447 -13.55 10.08 -8.50
N THR A 448 -12.86 10.67 -7.53
CA THR A 448 -13.50 11.20 -6.31
C THR A 448 -13.67 12.72 -6.31
N SER A 449 -13.12 13.42 -7.30
CA SER A 449 -13.36 14.84 -7.53
C SER A 449 -13.04 15.27 -8.97
N SER A 450 -13.51 16.45 -9.36
CA SER A 450 -13.12 17.08 -10.63
C SER A 450 -11.61 17.31 -10.76
N SER A 451 -10.89 17.55 -9.65
CA SER A 451 -9.43 17.74 -9.71
C SER A 451 -8.70 16.43 -9.98
N THR A 452 -9.19 15.30 -9.42
CA THR A 452 -8.59 13.99 -9.71
C THR A 452 -8.80 13.60 -11.17
N ALA A 453 -9.97 13.90 -11.75
CA ALA A 453 -10.24 13.62 -13.17
C ALA A 453 -9.31 14.41 -14.11
N ARG A 454 -9.16 15.73 -13.91
CA ARG A 454 -8.30 16.57 -14.76
C ARG A 454 -6.84 16.18 -14.68
N ASN A 455 -6.34 15.99 -13.46
CA ASN A 455 -4.93 15.68 -13.26
C ASN A 455 -4.60 14.28 -13.80
N PHE A 456 -5.47 13.29 -13.57
CA PHE A 456 -5.32 11.97 -14.20
C PHE A 456 -5.22 12.08 -15.72
N ALA A 457 -6.15 12.81 -16.35
CA ALA A 457 -6.14 12.97 -17.79
C ALA A 457 -4.88 13.69 -18.29
N SER A 458 -4.41 14.73 -17.60
CA SER A 458 -3.13 15.38 -17.94
C SER A 458 -1.97 14.39 -17.85
N MET A 459 -1.76 13.79 -16.68
CA MET A 459 -0.61 12.92 -16.41
C MET A 459 -0.53 11.73 -17.35
N VAL A 460 -1.67 11.05 -17.60
CA VAL A 460 -1.68 9.87 -18.46
C VAL A 460 -1.53 10.27 -19.94
N ARG A 461 -2.10 11.40 -20.38
CA ARG A 461 -1.88 11.91 -21.75
C ARG A 461 -0.43 12.31 -21.99
N ASP A 462 0.21 12.96 -21.02
CA ASP A 462 1.61 13.37 -21.09
C ASP A 462 2.56 12.16 -21.13
N ALA A 463 2.16 11.02 -20.54
CA ALA A 463 2.93 9.79 -20.49
C ALA A 463 2.68 8.81 -21.66
N CYS A 464 1.62 9.00 -22.47
CA CYS A 464 1.26 8.10 -23.57
C CYS A 464 1.64 8.64 -24.95
N GLU A 465 1.65 7.78 -25.98
CA GLU A 465 1.91 8.23 -27.35
C GLU A 465 0.74 9.08 -27.91
N PRO A 466 1.01 10.08 -28.78
CA PRO A 466 -0.05 10.88 -29.39
C PRO A 466 -1.11 10.03 -30.10
N GLY A 467 -2.37 10.14 -29.65
CA GLY A 467 -3.51 9.40 -30.21
C GLY A 467 -3.83 8.07 -29.51
N GLU A 468 -3.00 7.63 -28.55
CA GLU A 468 -3.22 6.40 -27.77
C GLU A 468 -4.33 6.57 -26.71
N TRP A 469 -4.53 7.80 -26.23
CA TRP A 469 -5.42 8.13 -25.12
C TRP A 469 -6.83 7.48 -25.16
N PRO A 470 -7.61 7.58 -26.27
CA PRO A 470 -8.92 6.94 -26.32
C PRO A 470 -8.85 5.41 -26.30
N ALA A 471 -7.79 4.82 -26.87
CA ALA A 471 -7.61 3.38 -26.93
C ALA A 471 -7.21 2.80 -25.57
N LEU A 472 -6.42 3.54 -24.78
CA LEU A 472 -5.98 3.11 -23.43
C LEU A 472 -7.14 2.93 -22.45
N LEU A 473 -8.21 3.72 -22.59
CA LEU A 473 -9.39 3.63 -21.73
C LEU A 473 -10.46 2.67 -22.28
N SER A 474 -10.22 2.07 -23.44
CA SER A 474 -11.15 1.12 -24.06
C SER A 474 -11.26 -0.14 -23.21
N GLY A 475 -12.47 -0.47 -22.76
CA GLY A 475 -12.72 -1.64 -21.92
C GLY A 475 -12.44 -1.41 -20.43
N VAL A 476 -12.10 -0.18 -20.04
CA VAL A 476 -11.89 0.19 -18.64
C VAL A 476 -13.14 0.89 -18.09
N GLN A 477 -13.64 0.43 -16.95
CA GLN A 477 -14.78 1.07 -16.29
C GLN A 477 -14.34 2.38 -15.62
N LEU A 478 -14.87 3.50 -16.11
CA LEU A 478 -14.63 4.83 -15.53
C LEU A 478 -15.76 5.19 -14.56
N ALA A 479 -15.47 5.15 -13.26
CA ALA A 479 -16.44 5.32 -12.19
C ALA A 479 -16.31 6.69 -11.52
N SER A 480 -17.40 7.47 -11.55
CA SER A 480 -17.48 8.81 -10.97
C SER A 480 -18.22 8.82 -9.64
N ILE A 481 -17.74 9.59 -8.66
CA ILE A 481 -18.45 9.80 -7.39
C ILE A 481 -19.72 10.63 -7.54
N GLY A 482 -19.91 11.36 -8.64
CA GLY A 482 -21.11 12.20 -8.84
C GLY A 482 -21.03 13.17 -10.02
N PRO A 483 -22.12 13.92 -10.28
CA PRO A 483 -22.35 14.59 -11.56
C PRO A 483 -21.36 15.70 -11.90
N ILE A 484 -20.83 16.41 -10.90
CA ILE A 484 -19.82 17.46 -11.12
C ILE A 484 -18.52 16.83 -11.64
N THR A 485 -18.11 15.72 -11.04
CA THR A 485 -16.92 14.97 -11.46
C THR A 485 -17.14 14.35 -12.84
N SER A 486 -18.32 13.79 -13.09
CA SER A 486 -18.70 13.23 -14.40
C SER A 486 -18.64 14.26 -15.52
N ASN A 487 -19.12 15.48 -15.29
CA ASN A 487 -19.03 16.56 -16.27
C ASN A 487 -17.57 16.92 -16.57
N THR A 488 -16.73 17.02 -15.55
CA THR A 488 -15.29 17.24 -15.74
C THR A 488 -14.62 16.10 -16.50
N MET A 489 -14.98 14.84 -16.24
CA MET A 489 -14.47 13.70 -17.01
C MET A 489 -14.80 13.85 -18.50
N ARG A 490 -16.04 14.24 -18.85
CA ARG A 490 -16.43 14.48 -20.25
C ARG A 490 -15.65 15.61 -20.91
N GLU A 491 -15.41 16.71 -20.19
CA GLU A 491 -14.57 17.82 -20.68
C GLU A 491 -13.15 17.35 -21.02
N GLU A 492 -12.63 16.35 -20.30
CA GLU A 492 -11.31 15.75 -20.50
C GLU A 492 -11.30 14.59 -21.52
N GLY A 493 -12.42 14.32 -22.19
CA GLY A 493 -12.55 13.23 -23.16
C GLY A 493 -12.66 11.84 -22.52
N MET A 494 -13.04 11.76 -21.25
CA MET A 494 -13.31 10.52 -20.52
C MET A 494 -14.82 10.38 -20.30
N GLU A 495 -15.50 9.53 -21.07
CA GLU A 495 -16.93 9.31 -20.85
C GLU A 495 -17.13 8.40 -19.62
N PRO A 496 -17.77 8.86 -18.53
CA PRO A 496 -18.01 8.02 -17.37
C PRO A 496 -18.94 6.84 -17.72
N THR A 497 -18.44 5.62 -17.49
CA THR A 497 -19.23 4.39 -17.67
C THR A 497 -20.30 4.22 -16.59
N CYS A 498 -20.02 4.73 -15.38
CA CYS A 498 -20.92 4.63 -14.25
C CYS A 498 -20.74 5.83 -13.29
N GLU A 499 -21.83 6.23 -12.64
CA GLU A 499 -21.88 7.35 -11.70
C GLU A 499 -22.58 6.90 -10.41
N ALA A 500 -21.99 7.22 -9.26
CA ALA A 500 -22.53 6.81 -7.97
C ALA A 500 -23.86 7.53 -7.67
N PRO A 501 -24.92 6.80 -7.25
CA PRO A 501 -26.24 7.40 -6.98
C PRO A 501 -26.23 8.29 -5.73
N THR A 502 -25.24 8.12 -4.86
CA THR A 502 -25.00 8.93 -3.68
C THR A 502 -23.52 9.30 -3.64
N TYR A 503 -23.20 10.56 -3.39
CA TYR A 503 -21.86 11.12 -3.59
C TYR A 503 -20.90 10.80 -2.42
N THR A 504 -20.74 9.52 -2.12
CA THR A 504 -19.98 9.02 -0.99
C THR A 504 -19.06 7.88 -1.39
N ILE A 505 -17.97 7.69 -0.63
CA ILE A 505 -17.01 6.60 -0.86
C ILE A 505 -17.67 5.21 -0.77
N PRO A 506 -18.54 4.90 0.21
CA PRO A 506 -19.22 3.60 0.24
C PRO A 506 -20.07 3.34 -1.01
N ALA A 507 -20.80 4.34 -1.50
CA ALA A 507 -21.61 4.20 -2.70
C ALA A 507 -20.76 4.00 -3.96
N LEU A 508 -19.62 4.69 -4.08
CA LEU A 508 -18.69 4.48 -5.18
C LEU A 508 -18.05 3.09 -5.14
N ALA A 509 -17.68 2.59 -3.96
CA ALA A 509 -17.14 1.24 -3.83
C ALA A 509 -18.16 0.17 -4.26
N HIS A 510 -19.41 0.31 -3.84
CA HIS A 510 -20.49 -0.61 -4.21
C HIS A 510 -20.81 -0.54 -5.71
N LEU A 511 -20.78 0.66 -6.31
CA LEU A 511 -20.93 0.79 -7.76
C LEU A 511 -19.84 0.02 -8.53
N VAL A 512 -18.58 0.13 -8.10
CA VAL A 512 -17.46 -0.60 -8.73
C VAL A 512 -17.61 -2.10 -8.56
N GLU A 513 -18.04 -2.55 -7.38
CA GLU A 513 -18.39 -3.94 -7.09
C GLU A 513 -19.44 -4.46 -8.07
N ASP A 514 -20.58 -3.77 -8.19
CA ASP A 514 -21.69 -4.17 -9.06
C ASP A 514 -21.26 -4.24 -10.53
N VAL A 515 -20.56 -3.21 -11.02
CA VAL A 515 -20.16 -3.13 -12.43
C VAL A 515 -19.16 -4.23 -12.79
N LEU A 516 -18.15 -4.47 -11.94
CA LEU A 516 -17.10 -5.44 -12.24
C LEU A 516 -17.48 -6.90 -11.93
N SER A 517 -18.43 -7.12 -11.02
CA SER A 517 -18.91 -8.47 -10.70
C SER A 517 -19.86 -8.99 -11.79
N ASN A 518 -20.70 -8.11 -12.36
CA ASN A 518 -21.63 -8.47 -13.44
C ASN A 518 -20.95 -8.78 -14.78
N GLU A 519 -19.68 -8.43 -14.96
CA GLU A 519 -18.88 -8.87 -16.12
C GLU A 519 -18.56 -10.37 -16.06
N LYS A 520 -18.54 -11.01 -14.88
CA LYS A 520 -18.29 -12.45 -14.73
C LYS A 520 -19.47 -13.31 -15.22
N GLU A 521 -20.70 -12.78 -15.29
CA GLU A 521 -21.88 -13.55 -15.72
C GLU A 521 -22.11 -13.54 -17.24
N ASN A 522 -21.43 -12.66 -17.99
CA ASN A 522 -21.62 -12.47 -19.43
C ASN A 522 -20.48 -13.00 -20.31
N ASN A 523 -19.45 -13.61 -19.73
CA ASN A 523 -18.37 -14.36 -20.39
C ASN A 523 -18.39 -15.82 -19.91
#